data_AF-A0A7V2AN08-F1
#
_entry.id   AF-A0A7V2AN08-F1
#
_cell.length_a   1.000
_cell.length_b   1.000
_cell.length_c   1.000
_cell.angle_alpha   90.00
_cell.angle_beta   90.00
_cell.angle_gamma   90.00
#
_symmetry.space_group_name_H-M   'P 1'
#
loop_
_entity.id
_entity.type
_entity.pdbx_description
1 polymer ?
#
loop_
_entity_poly.entity_id
_entity_poly.type
_entity_poly.pdbx_seq_one_letter_code
_entity_poly.pdbx_strand_id
1 'polypeptide(L)'
;MMTKYLQKKIDAVTDEHIYGIGNRINLEYYMTESNIGKFDELSGSKVYGIEIISKSEDACMESEVISNFSCCREKTKLVLDKLADNWVTPMELQYILDDILGT
;
A
#
# COMPACT_ATOMS: atom_id res chain seq x y z
N MET A 1 -0.56 -10.65 -15.47
CA MET A 1 0.40 -11.00 -14.40
C MET A 1 0.73 -9.71 -13.66
N MET A 2 0.70 -9.72 -12.34
CA MET A 2 0.96 -8.55 -11.51
C MET A 2 2.31 -8.73 -10.80
N THR A 3 3.19 -7.74 -10.91
CA THR A 3 4.49 -7.72 -10.25
C THR A 3 4.44 -6.76 -9.06
N LYS A 4 5.09 -7.10 -7.95
CA LYS A 4 5.15 -6.26 -6.74
C LYS A 4 6.58 -5.80 -6.48
N TYR A 5 6.73 -4.56 -6.05
CA TYR A 5 8.01 -3.95 -5.71
C TYR A 5 7.93 -3.34 -4.31
N LEU A 6 8.60 -3.95 -3.33
CA LEU A 6 8.73 -3.38 -1.99
C LEU A 6 9.40 -2.00 -2.10
N GLN A 7 8.71 -0.96 -1.65
CA GLN A 7 9.25 0.40 -1.63
C GLN A 7 9.78 0.76 -0.24
N LYS A 8 9.01 0.44 0.81
CA LYS A 8 9.35 0.79 2.18
C LYS A 8 8.86 -0.27 3.15
N LYS A 9 9.63 -0.48 4.21
CA LYS A 9 9.30 -1.36 5.33
C LYS A 9 9.51 -0.57 6.62
N ILE A 10 8.54 -0.65 7.52
CA ILE A 10 8.57 -0.01 8.83
C ILE A 10 8.37 -1.11 9.87
N ASP A 11 9.31 -1.18 10.81
CA ASP A 11 9.23 -2.05 11.97
C ASP A 11 9.06 -1.16 13.20
N ALA A 12 7.90 -1.26 13.85
CA ALA A 12 7.57 -0.43 14.99
C ALA A 12 7.14 -1.27 16.20
N VAL A 13 7.54 -0.81 17.38
CA VAL A 13 7.08 -1.36 18.65
C VAL A 13 5.91 -0.50 19.09
N THR A 14 4.72 -1.08 19.19
CA THR A 14 3.54 -0.40 19.73
C THR A 14 3.60 -0.45 21.25
N ASP A 15 3.34 0.68 21.91
CA ASP A 15 3.34 0.79 23.37
C ASP A 15 2.33 -0.18 24.00
N GLU A 16 2.74 -0.84 25.10
CA GLU A 16 2.05 -1.98 25.73
C GLU A 16 0.61 -1.68 26.17
N HIS A 17 0.24 -0.40 26.22
CA HIS A 17 -1.01 0.09 26.79
C HIS A 17 -2.24 -0.04 25.87
N ILE A 18 -2.08 -0.20 24.55
CA ILE A 18 -3.24 -0.25 23.62
C ILE A 18 -3.63 -1.69 23.27
N TYR A 19 -2.66 -2.61 23.15
CA TYR A 19 -2.92 -3.98 22.69
C TYR A 19 -2.55 -5.08 23.68
N GLY A 20 -1.94 -4.75 24.83
CA GLY A 20 -1.56 -5.74 25.85
C GLY A 20 -0.46 -6.68 25.35
N ILE A 21 0.75 -6.48 25.88
CA ILE A 21 2.04 -7.05 25.38
C ILE A 21 2.57 -6.19 24.23
N GLY A 22 3.85 -5.81 24.29
CA GLY A 22 4.51 -4.90 23.35
C GLY A 22 4.60 -5.45 21.93
N ASN A 23 3.46 -5.43 21.23
CA ASN A 23 3.31 -6.01 19.92
C ASN A 23 4.11 -5.22 18.90
N ARG A 24 4.99 -5.91 18.17
CA ARG A 24 5.64 -5.34 17.02
C ARG A 24 4.68 -5.35 15.84
N ILE A 25 4.46 -4.18 15.26
CA ILE A 25 3.77 -4.04 13.98
C ILE A 25 4.82 -3.83 12.89
N ASN A 26 4.72 -4.64 11.85
CA ASN A 26 5.49 -4.49 10.65
C ASN A 26 4.59 -4.03 9.51
N LEU A 27 4.88 -2.88 8.93
CA LEU A 27 4.21 -2.35 7.75
C LEU A 27 5.13 -2.49 6.54
N GLU A 28 4.61 -3.06 5.46
CA GLU A 28 5.29 -3.16 4.18
C GLU A 28 4.46 -2.47 3.10
N TYR A 29 5.09 -1.56 2.37
CA TYR A 29 4.46 -0.77 1.32
C TYR A 29 5.01 -1.20 -0.03
N TYR A 30 4.13 -1.70 -0.89
CA TYR A 30 4.44 -2.25 -2.19
C TYR A 30 3.82 -1.43 -3.31
N MET A 31 4.61 -1.16 -4.34
CA MET A 31 4.08 -0.72 -5.63
C MET A 31 3.75 -1.96 -6.47
N THR A 32 2.52 -2.04 -6.97
CA THR A 32 2.12 -3.10 -7.91
C THR A 32 2.22 -2.59 -9.34
N GLU A 33 2.61 -3.46 -10.27
CA GLU A 33 2.64 -3.17 -11.71
C GLU A 33 1.84 -4.25 -12.43
N SER A 34 0.90 -3.83 -13.28
CA SER A 34 0.13 -4.71 -14.15
C SER A 34 -0.04 -4.06 -15.52
N ASN A 35 -0.42 -4.86 -16.51
CA ASN A 35 -0.69 -4.36 -17.87
C ASN A 35 -2.19 -4.19 -18.06
N ILE A 36 -2.60 -3.09 -18.69
CA ILE A 36 -3.98 -2.91 -19.13
C ILE A 36 -4.28 -3.94 -20.24
N GLY A 37 -5.39 -4.66 -20.10
CA GLY A 37 -5.83 -5.70 -21.03
C GLY A 37 -6.10 -5.17 -22.44
N LYS A 38 -6.18 -6.10 -23.40
CA LYS A 38 -6.30 -5.83 -24.85
C LYS A 38 -7.58 -5.11 -25.30
N PHE A 39 -8.54 -4.87 -24.41
CA PHE A 39 -9.85 -4.29 -24.74
C PHE A 39 -9.95 -2.79 -24.47
N ASP A 40 -8.87 -2.18 -23.99
CA ASP A 40 -8.83 -0.75 -23.66
C ASP A 40 -7.97 0.01 -24.68
N GLU A 41 -8.29 1.28 -24.93
CA GLU A 41 -7.50 2.16 -25.83
C GLU A 41 -6.03 2.29 -25.36
N LEU A 42 -5.75 1.99 -24.09
CA LEU A 42 -4.41 1.95 -23.49
C LEU A 42 -3.75 0.57 -23.51
N SER A 43 -4.24 -0.38 -24.34
CA SER A 43 -3.73 -1.76 -24.38
C SER A 43 -2.19 -1.84 -24.47
N GLY A 44 -1.60 -2.61 -23.55
CA GLY A 44 -0.14 -2.73 -23.43
C GLY A 44 0.55 -1.67 -22.57
N SER A 45 -0.19 -0.66 -22.09
CA SER A 45 0.32 0.31 -21.12
C SER A 45 0.41 -0.31 -19.72
N LYS A 46 1.45 0.08 -19.00
CA LYS A 46 1.65 -0.29 -17.60
C LYS A 46 0.79 0.59 -16.71
N VAL A 47 0.14 -0.06 -15.75
CA VAL A 47 -0.58 0.59 -14.66
C VAL A 47 0.04 0.19 -13.35
N TYR A 48 0.06 1.15 -12.45
CA TYR A 48 0.67 1.05 -11.14
C TYR A 48 -0.41 1.12 -10.08
N GLY A 49 -0.32 0.22 -9.11
CA GLY A 49 -1.15 0.21 -7.92
C GLY A 49 -0.32 0.30 -6.64
N ILE A 50 -1.02 0.29 -5.52
CA ILE A 50 -0.48 0.40 -4.17
C ILE A 50 -0.98 -0.79 -3.38
N GLU A 51 -0.11 -1.40 -2.59
CA GLU A 51 -0.49 -2.41 -1.61
C GLU A 51 0.22 -2.12 -0.30
N ILE A 52 -0.52 -2.21 0.80
CA ILE A 52 0.02 -2.10 2.16
C ILE A 52 -0.27 -3.41 2.86
N ILE A 53 0.74 -3.97 3.52
CA ILE A 53 0.62 -5.16 4.36
C ILE A 53 0.99 -4.78 5.79
N SER A 54 0.13 -5.12 6.74
CA SER A 54 0.40 -5.07 8.17
C SER A 54 0.59 -6.48 8.70
N LYS A 55 1.65 -6.70 9.47
CA LYS A 55 1.95 -7.97 10.14
C LYS A 55 2.14 -7.69 11.62
N SER A 56 1.41 -8.42 12.45
CA SER A 56 1.57 -8.43 13.90
C SER A 56 2.21 -9.74 14.36
N GLU A 57 2.88 -9.71 15.52
CA GLU A 57 3.46 -10.92 16.14
C GLU A 57 2.40 -11.99 16.48
N ASP A 58 1.15 -11.57 16.76
CA ASP A 58 0.01 -12.45 17.03
C ASP A 58 -0.58 -13.13 15.78
N ALA A 59 0.15 -13.13 14.66
CA ALA A 59 -0.19 -13.78 13.40
C ALA A 59 -1.38 -13.17 12.62
N CYS A 60 -1.90 -12.00 13.02
CA CYS A 60 -2.81 -11.24 12.17
C CYS A 60 -1.99 -10.54 11.07
N MET A 61 -2.21 -10.99 9.83
CA MET A 61 -1.73 -10.32 8.62
C MET A 61 -2.92 -9.68 7.93
N GLU A 62 -2.85 -8.37 7.75
CA GLU A 62 -3.84 -7.58 7.02
C GLU A 62 -3.17 -7.02 5.78
N SER A 63 -3.90 -6.97 4.67
CA SER A 63 -3.40 -6.42 3.43
C SER A 63 -4.52 -5.77 2.65
N GLU A 64 -4.24 -4.61 2.07
CA GLU A 64 -5.16 -3.90 1.19
C GLU A 64 -4.44 -3.54 -0.11
N VAL A 65 -5.13 -3.70 -1.25
CA VAL A 65 -4.55 -3.50 -2.58
C VAL A 65 -5.43 -2.63 -3.46
N ILE A 66 -4.88 -1.50 -3.88
CA ILE A 66 -5.49 -0.57 -4.81
C ILE A 66 -4.84 -0.77 -6.17
N SER A 67 -5.56 -1.46 -7.04
CA SER A 67 -5.13 -1.71 -8.41
C SER A 67 -5.45 -0.51 -9.31
N ASN A 68 -4.70 -0.36 -10.40
CA ASN A 68 -4.96 0.67 -11.43
C ASN A 68 -5.01 2.12 -10.90
N PHE A 69 -4.22 2.41 -9.85
CA PHE A 69 -4.18 3.73 -9.21
C PHE A 69 -3.67 4.84 -10.15
N SER A 70 -2.61 4.56 -10.92
CA SER A 70 -2.05 5.52 -11.87
C SER A 70 -1.30 4.86 -13.02
N CYS A 71 -1.25 5.53 -14.17
CA CYS A 71 -0.34 5.16 -15.27
C CYS A 71 1.08 5.72 -15.08
N CYS A 72 1.31 6.56 -14.06
CA CYS A 72 2.61 7.19 -13.80
C CYS A 72 3.31 6.57 -12.59
N ARG A 73 4.39 5.84 -12.84
CA ARG A 73 5.20 5.18 -11.80
C ARG A 73 5.69 6.14 -10.72
N GLU A 74 6.19 7.29 -11.13
CA GLU A 74 6.77 8.30 -10.22
C GLU A 74 5.70 8.92 -9.33
N LYS A 75 4.52 9.20 -9.89
CA LYS A 75 3.36 9.67 -9.12
C LYS A 75 2.92 8.63 -8.09
N THR A 76 2.81 7.36 -8.49
CA THR A 76 2.48 6.27 -7.56
C THR A 76 3.51 6.17 -6.43
N LYS A 77 4.81 6.23 -6.77
CA LYS A 77 5.87 6.20 -5.77
C LYS A 77 5.77 7.36 -4.77
N LEU A 78 5.55 8.60 -5.23
CA LEU A 78 5.39 9.76 -4.35
C LEU A 78 4.22 9.63 -3.38
N VAL A 79 3.10 9.06 -3.83
CA VAL A 79 1.96 8.79 -2.95
C VAL A 79 2.33 7.72 -1.91
N LEU A 80 2.99 6.66 -2.36
CA LEU A 80 3.42 5.55 -1.51
C LEU A 80 4.43 5.99 -0.43
N ASP A 81 5.35 6.89 -0.78
CA ASP A 81 6.29 7.51 0.17
C ASP A 81 5.51 8.32 1.24
N LYS A 82 4.51 9.11 0.83
CA LYS A 82 3.65 9.85 1.77
C LYS A 82 2.84 8.93 2.70
N LEU A 83 2.27 7.86 2.17
CA LEU A 83 1.52 6.88 2.97
C LEU A 83 2.43 6.26 4.03
N ALA A 84 3.66 5.89 3.66
CA ALA A 84 4.62 5.32 4.57
C ALA A 84 5.16 6.32 5.60
N ASP A 85 5.38 7.58 5.21
CA ASP A 85 5.81 8.64 6.14
C ASP A 85 4.75 8.95 7.21
N ASN A 86 3.47 8.68 6.91
CA ASN A 86 2.36 8.87 7.84
C ASN A 86 1.86 7.56 8.46
N TRP A 87 2.58 6.44 8.28
CA TRP A 87 2.27 5.15 8.91
C TRP A 87 0.87 4.62 8.59
N VAL A 88 0.36 4.94 7.40
CA VAL A 88 -0.97 4.50 6.96
C VAL A 88 -1.04 2.98 6.97
N THR A 89 -2.09 2.46 7.60
CA THR A 89 -2.37 1.02 7.69
C THR A 89 -3.25 0.53 6.53
N PRO A 90 -3.34 -0.78 6.27
CA PRO A 90 -4.24 -1.32 5.25
C PRO A 90 -5.71 -0.88 5.43
N MET A 91 -6.19 -0.82 6.68
CA MET A 91 -7.56 -0.39 6.99
C MET A 91 -7.84 1.07 6.63
N GLU A 92 -6.83 1.93 6.71
CA GLU A 92 -6.96 3.38 6.46
C GLU A 92 -6.72 3.74 5.00
N LEU A 93 -6.10 2.84 4.22
CA LEU A 93 -5.60 3.13 2.88
C LEU A 93 -6.66 3.76 1.97
N GLN A 94 -7.85 3.16 1.89
CA GLN A 94 -8.90 3.66 1.00
C GLN A 94 -9.35 5.07 1.39
N TYR A 95 -9.62 5.30 2.67
CA TYR A 95 -10.07 6.60 3.19
C TYR A 95 -9.05 7.71 2.94
N ILE A 96 -7.76 7.41 3.14
CA ILE A 96 -6.68 8.39 2.91
C ILE A 96 -6.51 8.67 1.41
N LEU A 97 -6.68 7.66 0.55
CA LEU A 97 -6.61 7.89 -0.90
C LEU A 97 -7.79 8.71 -1.40
N ASP A 98 -9.00 8.47 -0.90
CA ASP A 98 -10.18 9.26 -1.25
C ASP A 98 -9.97 10.75 -0.86
N ASP A 99 -9.38 11.02 0.31
CA ASP A 99 -9.02 12.37 0.74
C ASP A 99 -7.93 13.01 -0.15
N ILE A 100 -6.89 12.26 -0.53
CA ILE A 100 -5.82 12.74 -1.42
C ILE A 100 -6.34 13.03 -2.84
N LEU A 101 -7.25 12.20 -3.34
CA LEU A 101 -7.81 12.30 -4.69
C LEU A 101 -9.00 13.27 -4.77
N GLY A 102 -9.61 13.61 -3.62
CA GLY A 102 -10.79 14.47 -3.53
C GLY A 102 -12.05 13.81 -4.12
N THR A 103 -12.18 12.49 -3.96
CA THR A 103 -13.30 11.68 -4.50
C THR A 103 -14.26 11.21 -3.41
#